data_AF-A0A221W819-F1
#
_entry.id   AF-A0A221W819-F1
#
_cell.length_a   1.000
_cell.length_b   1.000
_cell.length_c   1.000
_cell.angle_alpha   90.00
_cell.angle_beta   90.00
_cell.angle_gamma   90.00
#
_symmetry.space_group_name_H-M   'P 1'
#
loop_
_entity.id
_entity.type
_entity.pdbx_description
1 polymer ?
#
loop_
_entity_poly.entity_id
_entity_poly.type
_entity_poly.pdbx_seq_one_letter_code
_entity_poly.pdbx_strand_id
1 'polypeptide(L)'
;MVDTAAAPQWAATGAGLPHQLTALLRWERRATRVMEVQPLLIPGLLQTSEYAEEVMRVSGNAEESIEAMVAVRLGRQKLLDKGLKFEVIIDESVLMRPLGGAAAMADQCGHLSQEAGRKNVIVRVVPVTRSNIAINGPFSTFEFAEDDPIVHLEHLSSGLFVDDTSEVNVFFRAIDSLREVAMSPQDSVRLIATYQDQHRQTAVTER
;
A
#
# COMPACT_ATOMS: atom_id res chain seq x y z
N MET A 1 48.50 17.57 7.24
CA MET A 1 47.87 16.43 6.55
C MET A 1 46.55 16.18 7.24
N VAL A 2 45.50 16.82 6.74
CA VAL A 2 44.13 16.62 7.22
C VAL A 2 43.52 15.56 6.33
N ASP A 3 43.19 14.44 6.93
CA ASP A 3 42.51 13.31 6.31
C ASP A 3 41.13 13.76 5.83
N THR A 4 40.99 14.00 4.53
CA THR A 4 39.70 14.15 3.87
C THR A 4 39.06 12.78 3.78
N ALA A 5 38.36 12.38 4.84
CA ALA A 5 37.46 11.24 4.79
C ALA A 5 36.49 11.45 3.60
N ALA A 6 36.57 10.54 2.62
CA ALA A 6 35.61 10.47 1.54
C ALA A 6 34.20 10.44 2.14
N ALA A 7 33.27 11.20 1.53
CA ALA A 7 31.87 11.20 1.96
C ALA A 7 31.39 9.74 2.13
N PRO A 8 30.70 9.40 3.23
CA PRO A 8 30.28 8.03 3.47
C PRO A 8 29.52 7.46 2.26
N GLN A 9 29.94 6.28 1.78
CA GLN A 9 29.34 5.58 0.63
C GLN A 9 27.87 5.18 0.84
N TRP A 10 27.31 5.35 2.04
CA TRP A 10 25.88 5.25 2.30
C TRP A 10 25.21 6.62 2.06
N ALA A 11 25.44 7.25 0.92
CA ALA A 11 24.59 8.39 0.56
C ALA A 11 23.21 7.83 0.21
N ALA A 12 22.34 7.68 1.22
CA ALA A 12 20.91 7.62 0.98
C ALA A 12 20.61 8.80 0.07
N THR A 13 20.11 8.54 -1.14
CA THR A 13 19.57 9.56 -2.02
C THR A 13 18.34 10.11 -1.32
N GLY A 14 18.60 11.03 -0.39
CA GLY A 14 17.65 11.72 0.47
C GLY A 14 16.85 12.71 -0.36
N ALA A 15 16.09 12.18 -1.30
CA ALA A 15 14.93 12.85 -1.82
C ALA A 15 13.92 12.87 -0.67
N GLY A 16 13.81 13.98 0.06
CA GLY A 16 12.79 14.11 1.11
C GLY A 16 11.40 13.72 0.61
N LEU A 17 10.49 13.39 1.53
CA LEU A 17 9.13 12.91 1.26
C LEU A 17 8.40 13.59 0.07
N PRO A 18 8.49 14.93 -0.14
CA PRO A 18 7.84 15.57 -1.30
C PRO A 18 8.37 15.11 -2.67
N HIS A 19 9.67 14.81 -2.77
CA HIS A 19 10.29 14.36 -4.03
C HIS A 19 9.94 12.90 -4.33
N GLN A 20 9.91 12.04 -3.31
CA GLN A 20 9.48 10.65 -3.44
C GLN A 20 8.00 10.55 -3.82
N LEU A 21 7.13 11.33 -3.16
CA LEU A 21 5.72 11.38 -3.51
C LEU A 21 5.51 11.87 -4.96
N THR A 22 6.28 12.87 -5.39
CA THR A 22 6.22 13.37 -6.78
C THR A 22 6.65 12.30 -7.79
N ALA A 23 7.71 11.54 -7.48
CA ALA A 23 8.17 10.43 -8.32
C ALA A 23 7.14 9.31 -8.38
N LEU A 24 6.60 8.88 -7.24
CA LEU A 24 5.52 7.89 -7.16
C LEU A 24 4.31 8.28 -8.02
N LEU A 25 3.81 9.50 -7.86
CA LEU A 25 2.68 10.03 -8.63
C LEU A 25 2.94 10.05 -10.14
N ARG A 26 4.20 10.27 -10.56
CA ARG A 26 4.58 10.22 -11.97
C ARG A 26 4.46 8.80 -12.51
N TRP A 27 4.96 7.81 -11.77
CA TRP A 27 4.94 6.41 -12.20
C TRP A 27 3.53 5.85 -12.22
N GLU A 28 2.74 6.10 -11.17
CA GLU A 28 1.33 5.71 -11.12
C GLU A 28 0.50 6.20 -12.31
N ARG A 29 0.75 7.43 -12.77
CA ARG A 29 0.02 8.01 -13.91
C ARG A 29 0.39 7.37 -15.25
N ARG A 30 1.58 6.78 -15.37
CA ARG A 30 2.07 6.10 -16.58
C ARG A 30 1.77 4.61 -16.56
N ALA A 31 1.63 4.03 -15.38
CA ALA A 31 1.44 2.61 -15.20
C ALA A 31 0.12 2.15 -15.84
N THR A 32 0.17 1.00 -16.51
CA THR A 32 -1.00 0.29 -17.01
C THR A 32 -1.49 -0.75 -15.99
N ARG A 33 -0.56 -1.23 -15.16
CA ARG A 33 -0.83 -2.10 -14.03
C ARG A 33 0.05 -1.71 -12.86
N VAL A 34 -0.54 -1.74 -11.67
CA VAL A 34 0.17 -1.60 -10.40
C VAL A 34 -0.16 -2.81 -9.54
N MET A 35 0.85 -3.39 -8.91
CA MET A 35 0.65 -4.31 -7.81
C MET A 35 1.24 -3.76 -6.52
N GLU A 36 0.54 -3.95 -5.41
CA GLU A 36 1.07 -3.65 -4.08
C GLU A 36 1.04 -4.87 -3.15
N VAL A 37 2.13 -5.04 -2.39
CA VAL A 37 2.19 -5.94 -1.23
C VAL A 37 2.22 -5.07 0.00
N GLN A 38 1.21 -5.20 0.86
CA GLN A 38 1.02 -4.32 2.01
C GLN A 38 0.78 -5.12 3.30
N PRO A 39 1.84 -5.46 4.06
CA PRO A 39 1.72 -6.18 5.32
C PRO A 39 1.37 -5.29 6.52
N LEU A 40 1.35 -3.96 6.34
CA LEU A 40 1.26 -3.00 7.46
C LEU A 40 -0.02 -2.15 7.45
N LEU A 41 -0.62 -1.89 6.29
CA LEU A 41 -1.76 -1.00 6.11
C LEU A 41 -2.56 -1.32 4.85
N ILE A 42 -3.78 -0.80 4.73
CA ILE A 42 -4.55 -0.87 3.48
C ILE A 42 -3.89 0.06 2.43
N PRO A 43 -3.75 -0.32 1.14
CA PRO A 43 -3.11 0.52 0.11
C PRO A 43 -3.76 1.89 -0.03
N GLY A 44 -2.97 2.94 -0.28
CA GLY A 44 -3.48 4.31 -0.40
C GLY A 44 -4.56 4.49 -1.47
N LEU A 45 -4.54 3.69 -2.55
CA LEU A 45 -5.57 3.71 -3.60
C LEU A 45 -6.92 3.11 -3.16
N LEU A 46 -6.97 2.45 -2.00
CA LEU A 46 -8.15 1.80 -1.44
C LEU A 46 -8.46 2.31 -0.03
N GLN A 47 -7.94 3.48 0.37
CA GLN A 47 -8.18 4.05 1.70
C GLN A 47 -9.39 4.98 1.73
N THR A 48 -10.17 4.97 2.81
CA THR A 48 -11.13 6.04 3.14
C THR A 48 -10.40 7.28 3.65
N SER A 49 -11.10 8.41 3.71
CA SER A 49 -10.53 9.67 4.21
C SER A 49 -10.07 9.53 5.67
N GLU A 50 -10.92 8.95 6.51
CA GLU A 50 -10.72 8.79 7.94
C GLU A 50 -9.54 7.85 8.23
N TYR A 51 -9.45 6.74 7.49
CA TYR A 51 -8.31 5.83 7.61
C TYR A 51 -7.02 6.49 7.12
N ALA A 52 -7.06 7.19 5.99
CA ALA A 52 -5.90 7.91 5.46
C ALA A 52 -5.39 8.98 6.41
N GLU A 53 -6.30 9.74 7.04
CA GLU A 53 -5.97 10.75 8.04
C GLU A 53 -5.22 10.15 9.22
N GLU A 54 -5.72 9.03 9.77
CA GLU A 54 -5.06 8.36 10.87
C GLU A 54 -3.70 7.79 10.45
N VAL A 55 -3.58 7.20 9.26
CA VAL A 55 -2.28 6.77 8.72
C VAL A 55 -1.28 7.93 8.72
N MET A 56 -1.67 9.14 8.28
CA MET A 56 -0.76 10.28 8.26
C MET A 56 -0.36 10.71 9.68
N ARG A 57 -1.32 10.74 10.60
CA ARG A 57 -1.10 11.10 12.01
C ARG A 57 -0.13 10.14 12.71
N VAL A 58 -0.38 8.83 12.62
CA VAL A 58 0.51 7.82 13.25
C VAL A 58 1.88 7.74 12.58
N SER A 59 1.99 8.15 11.31
CA SER A 59 3.27 8.24 10.60
C SER A 59 4.08 9.48 10.97
N GLY A 60 3.59 10.33 11.89
CA GLY A 60 4.32 11.50 12.39
C GLY A 60 4.28 12.71 11.46
N ASN A 61 3.30 12.81 10.56
CA ASN A 61 3.10 14.02 9.77
C ASN A 61 2.60 15.17 10.68
N ALA A 62 2.99 16.40 10.35
CA ALA A 62 2.51 17.59 11.06
C ALA A 62 1.01 17.77 10.82
N GLU A 63 0.25 18.14 11.87
CA GLU A 63 -1.21 18.24 11.80
C GLU A 63 -1.67 19.20 10.68
N GLU A 64 -0.93 20.29 10.45
CA GLU A 64 -1.25 21.27 9.42
C GLU A 64 -1.06 20.74 7.98
N SER A 65 -0.33 19.63 7.80
CA SER A 65 -0.10 19.01 6.48
C SER A 65 -1.01 17.82 6.20
N ILE A 66 -1.67 17.25 7.23
CA ILE A 66 -2.47 16.03 7.10
C ILE A 66 -3.57 16.20 6.07
N GLU A 67 -4.36 17.27 6.14
CA GLU A 67 -5.49 17.51 5.21
C GLU A 67 -5.02 17.52 3.75
N ALA A 68 -3.92 18.24 3.46
CA ALA A 68 -3.35 18.30 2.12
C ALA A 68 -2.85 16.94 1.63
N MET A 69 -2.21 16.16 2.52
CA MET A 69 -1.69 14.82 2.21
C MET A 69 -2.82 13.81 1.98
N VAL A 70 -3.91 13.89 2.75
CA VAL A 70 -5.13 13.09 2.54
C VAL A 70 -5.76 13.45 1.19
N ALA A 71 -5.89 14.75 0.87
CA ALA A 71 -6.43 15.18 -0.41
C ALA A 71 -5.63 14.65 -1.62
N VAL A 72 -4.29 14.68 -1.54
CA VAL A 72 -3.41 14.08 -2.56
C VAL A 72 -3.65 12.58 -2.66
N ARG A 73 -3.74 11.88 -1.52
CA ARG A 73 -3.93 10.43 -1.46
C ARG A 73 -5.27 10.01 -2.07
N LEU A 74 -6.37 10.64 -1.69
CA LEU A 74 -7.69 10.37 -2.25
C LEU A 74 -7.76 10.76 -3.74
N GLY A 75 -7.07 11.83 -4.14
CA GLY A 75 -6.97 12.25 -5.54
C GLY A 75 -6.36 11.19 -6.47
N ARG A 76 -5.50 10.31 -5.96
CA ARG A 76 -4.89 9.20 -6.72
C ARG A 76 -5.90 8.12 -7.10
N GLN A 77 -6.97 7.94 -6.33
CA GLN A 77 -7.98 6.90 -6.58
C GLN A 77 -8.66 7.06 -7.95
N LYS A 78 -8.67 8.28 -8.52
CA LYS A 78 -9.11 8.55 -9.90
C LYS A 78 -8.36 7.75 -10.97
N LEU A 79 -7.20 7.18 -10.66
CA LEU A 79 -6.48 6.28 -11.57
C LEU A 79 -7.26 4.98 -11.80
N LEU A 80 -7.98 4.48 -10.79
CA LEU A 80 -8.83 3.30 -10.92
C LEU A 80 -10.01 3.58 -11.85
N ASP A 81 -10.55 4.80 -11.86
CA ASP A 81 -11.61 5.23 -12.79
C ASP A 81 -11.11 5.26 -14.24
N LYS A 82 -9.82 5.58 -14.43
CA LYS A 82 -9.16 5.62 -15.74
C LYS A 82 -8.75 4.24 -16.25
N GLY A 83 -9.08 3.17 -15.52
CA GLY A 83 -8.85 1.80 -15.94
C GLY A 83 -7.47 1.23 -15.59
N LEU A 84 -6.74 1.85 -14.65
CA LEU A 84 -5.53 1.26 -14.08
C LEU A 84 -5.86 -0.15 -13.55
N LYS A 85 -5.11 -1.18 -13.96
CA LYS A 85 -5.23 -2.51 -13.39
C LYS A 85 -4.51 -2.52 -12.04
N PHE A 86 -5.24 -2.71 -10.96
CA PHE A 86 -4.70 -2.69 -9.62
C PHE A 86 -4.87 -4.04 -8.95
N GLU A 87 -3.78 -4.60 -8.43
CA GLU A 87 -3.80 -5.80 -7.61
C GLU A 87 -3.13 -5.50 -6.28
N VAL A 88 -3.72 -5.95 -5.18
CA VAL A 88 -3.12 -5.87 -3.87
C VAL A 88 -3.15 -7.21 -3.17
N ILE A 89 -2.04 -7.53 -2.50
CA ILE A 89 -1.97 -8.57 -1.48
C ILE A 89 -1.76 -7.89 -0.12
N ILE A 90 -2.76 -7.99 0.76
CA ILE A 90 -2.68 -7.50 2.14
C ILE A 90 -2.51 -8.68 3.11
N ASP A 91 -1.82 -8.43 4.22
CA ASP A 91 -1.80 -9.36 5.35
C ASP A 91 -3.10 -9.24 6.17
N GLU A 92 -3.66 -10.36 6.61
CA GLU A 92 -4.89 -10.35 7.41
C GLU A 92 -4.77 -9.51 8.69
N SER A 93 -3.58 -9.40 9.28
CA SER A 93 -3.37 -8.59 10.49
C SER A 93 -3.65 -7.09 10.28
N VAL A 94 -3.62 -6.61 9.04
CA VAL A 94 -4.04 -5.25 8.68
C VAL A 94 -5.54 -5.06 8.95
N LEU A 95 -6.37 -6.07 8.68
CA LEU A 95 -7.81 -6.04 8.91
C LEU A 95 -8.17 -6.14 10.40
N MET A 96 -7.28 -6.75 11.20
CA MET A 96 -7.47 -6.91 12.64
C MET A 96 -7.24 -5.60 13.41
N ARG A 97 -6.37 -4.72 12.93
CA ARG A 97 -5.94 -3.51 13.64
C ARG A 97 -6.96 -2.38 13.43
N PRO A 98 -7.61 -1.85 14.48
CA PRO A 98 -8.61 -0.78 14.35
C PRO A 98 -7.93 0.59 14.19
N LEU A 99 -7.20 0.80 13.09
CA LEU A 99 -6.56 2.09 12.82
C LEU A 99 -7.64 3.15 12.57
N GLY A 100 -7.62 4.23 13.35
CA GLY A 100 -8.66 5.27 13.37
C GLY A 100 -9.87 4.89 14.24
N GLY A 101 -9.77 3.80 15.00
CA GLY A 101 -10.85 3.23 15.80
C GLY A 101 -11.72 2.26 15.02
N ALA A 102 -12.57 1.52 15.75
CA ALA A 102 -13.39 0.46 15.18
C ALA A 102 -14.40 0.98 14.14
N ALA A 103 -14.94 2.19 14.33
CA ALA A 103 -15.87 2.79 13.36
C ALA A 103 -15.18 3.09 12.02
N ALA A 104 -14.02 3.75 12.03
CA ALA A 104 -13.27 4.05 10.82
C ALA A 104 -12.83 2.77 10.10
N MET A 105 -12.41 1.75 10.86
CA MET A 105 -11.98 0.48 10.28
C MET A 105 -13.15 -0.33 9.68
N ALA A 106 -14.34 -0.26 10.26
CA ALA A 106 -15.54 -0.84 9.65
C ALA A 106 -15.89 -0.18 8.30
N ASP A 107 -15.80 1.14 8.22
CA ASP A 107 -16.03 1.89 6.99
C ASP A 107 -14.93 1.58 5.95
N GLN A 108 -13.68 1.50 6.40
CA GLN A 108 -12.54 1.09 5.57
C GLN A 108 -12.70 -0.31 4.98
N CYS A 109 -13.11 -1.31 5.78
CA CYS A 109 -13.38 -2.66 5.27
C CYS A 109 -14.54 -2.67 4.27
N GLY A 110 -15.59 -1.88 4.53
CA GLY A 110 -16.70 -1.71 3.59
C GLY A 110 -16.28 -1.14 2.24
N HIS A 111 -15.47 -0.08 2.27
CA HIS A 111 -14.89 0.53 1.08
C HIS A 111 -14.01 -0.47 0.33
N LEU A 112 -13.17 -1.24 1.03
CA LEU A 112 -12.32 -2.26 0.42
C LEU A 112 -13.13 -3.35 -0.29
N SER A 113 -14.22 -3.84 0.32
CA SER A 113 -15.14 -4.79 -0.32
C SER A 113 -15.82 -4.21 -1.56
N GLN A 114 -16.18 -2.93 -1.53
CA GLN A 114 -16.77 -2.24 -2.69
C GLN A 114 -15.77 -2.11 -3.84
N GLU A 115 -14.56 -1.65 -3.57
CA GLU A 115 -13.52 -1.48 -4.59
C GLU A 115 -13.09 -2.83 -5.19
N ALA A 116 -13.05 -3.90 -4.40
CA ALA A 116 -12.80 -5.26 -4.88
C ALA A 116 -13.87 -5.76 -5.87
N GLY A 117 -15.03 -5.10 -5.96
CA GLY A 117 -16.07 -5.40 -6.96
C GLY A 117 -15.76 -4.83 -8.36
N ARG A 118 -14.73 -3.98 -8.51
CA ARG A 118 -14.37 -3.38 -9.79
C ARG A 118 -13.65 -4.39 -10.69
N LYS A 119 -13.94 -4.35 -11.99
CA LYS A 119 -13.31 -5.24 -12.99
C LYS A 119 -11.79 -5.12 -13.10
N ASN A 120 -11.24 -3.99 -12.65
CA ASN A 120 -9.81 -3.66 -12.72
C ASN A 120 -9.11 -3.67 -11.36
N VAL A 121 -9.78 -4.13 -10.29
CA VAL A 121 -9.21 -4.21 -8.94
C VAL A 121 -9.26 -5.66 -8.46
N ILE A 122 -8.14 -6.16 -7.95
CA ILE A 122 -8.03 -7.48 -7.32
C ILE A 122 -7.49 -7.28 -5.92
N VAL A 123 -8.24 -7.72 -4.91
CA VAL A 123 -7.80 -7.73 -3.51
C VAL A 123 -7.62 -9.17 -3.07
N ARG A 124 -6.45 -9.49 -2.52
CA ARG A 124 -6.13 -10.78 -1.92
C ARG A 124 -5.67 -10.58 -0.49
N VAL A 125 -6.06 -11.49 0.39
CA VAL A 125 -5.63 -11.51 1.79
C VAL A 125 -4.76 -12.74 2.03
N VAL A 126 -3.60 -12.56 2.65
CA VAL A 126 -2.81 -13.66 3.21
C VAL A 126 -3.27 -13.91 4.65
N PRO A 127 -3.79 -15.09 4.98
CA PRO A 127 -4.24 -15.38 6.34
C PRO A 127 -3.08 -15.33 7.34
N VAL A 128 -3.34 -14.91 8.59
CA VAL A 128 -2.32 -14.85 9.66
C VAL A 128 -1.72 -16.22 9.99
N THR A 129 -2.39 -17.30 9.58
CA THR A 129 -1.92 -18.68 9.74
C THR A 129 -0.86 -19.10 8.71
N ARG A 130 -0.51 -18.23 7.76
CA ARG A 130 0.44 -18.50 6.68
C ARG A 130 1.68 -17.63 6.78
N SER A 131 2.83 -18.26 7.01
CA SER A 131 4.13 -17.61 6.82
C SER A 131 4.34 -17.27 5.35
N ASN A 132 4.86 -16.08 5.07
CA ASN A 132 5.00 -15.58 3.71
C ASN A 132 6.16 -14.57 3.57
N ILE A 133 6.53 -14.25 2.33
CA ILE A 133 7.69 -13.41 2.01
C ILE A 133 7.46 -11.91 2.27
N ALA A 134 6.22 -11.45 2.54
CA ALA A 134 5.93 -10.06 2.88
C ALA A 134 6.54 -9.63 4.23
N ILE A 135 7.11 -10.56 5.01
CA ILE A 135 7.97 -10.24 6.16
C ILE A 135 9.15 -9.31 5.80
N ASN A 136 9.54 -9.28 4.52
CA ASN A 136 10.60 -8.39 4.01
C ASN A 136 10.13 -6.95 3.75
N GLY A 137 8.87 -6.62 4.08
CA GLY A 137 8.32 -5.27 4.00
C GLY A 137 7.43 -5.01 2.78
N PRO A 138 6.79 -3.83 2.73
CA PRO A 138 5.93 -3.43 1.63
C PRO A 138 6.71 -3.10 0.37
N PHE A 139 6.09 -3.33 -0.78
CA PHE A 139 6.59 -2.86 -2.07
C PHE A 139 5.47 -2.70 -3.09
N SER A 140 5.73 -1.92 -4.13
CA SER A 140 4.82 -1.72 -5.26
C SER A 140 5.54 -1.97 -6.57
N THR A 141 4.91 -2.67 -7.51
CA THR A 141 5.41 -2.80 -8.89
C THR A 141 4.59 -1.94 -9.82
N PHE A 142 5.25 -1.31 -10.79
CA PHE A 142 4.62 -0.50 -11.83
C PHE A 142 4.99 -1.10 -13.18
N GLU A 143 3.99 -1.55 -13.93
CA GLU A 143 4.14 -2.06 -15.28
C GLU A 143 3.60 -1.04 -16.28
N PHE A 144 4.36 -0.80 -17.35
CA PHE A 144 4.05 0.19 -18.39
C PHE A 144 3.73 -0.49 -19.72
N ALA A 145 3.20 0.27 -20.68
CA ALA A 145 2.89 -0.28 -22.00
C ALA A 145 4.15 -0.51 -22.86
N GLU A 146 5.13 0.39 -22.74
CA GLU A 146 6.30 0.46 -23.63
C GLU A 146 7.64 0.51 -22.89
N ASP A 147 7.62 0.60 -21.55
CA ASP A 147 8.82 0.71 -20.71
C ASP A 147 8.98 -0.51 -19.80
N ASP A 148 10.20 -0.79 -19.38
CA ASP A 148 10.51 -1.82 -18.39
C ASP A 148 9.83 -1.54 -17.04
N PRO A 149 9.37 -2.57 -16.33
CA PRO A 149 8.72 -2.41 -15.04
C PRO A 149 9.71 -1.92 -13.98
N ILE A 150 9.19 -1.17 -13.01
CA ILE A 150 9.97 -0.71 -11.87
C ILE A 150 9.32 -1.15 -10.55
N VAL A 151 10.11 -1.19 -9.49
CA VAL A 151 9.66 -1.46 -8.12
C VAL A 151 9.88 -0.22 -7.27
N HIS A 152 8.91 0.12 -6.44
CA HIS A 152 9.06 1.11 -5.37
C HIS A 152 9.08 0.41 -4.01
N LEU A 153 10.10 0.72 -3.23
CA LEU A 153 10.22 0.35 -1.82
C LEU A 153 10.03 1.62 -1.01
N GLU A 154 9.09 1.61 -0.07
CA GLU A 154 8.84 2.74 0.82
C GLU A 154 9.22 2.36 2.26
N HIS A 155 9.95 3.24 2.92
CA HIS A 155 10.31 3.13 4.32
C HIS A 155 10.13 4.50 4.99
N LEU A 156 10.17 4.52 6.33
CA LEU A 156 9.85 5.66 7.20
C LEU A 156 10.26 7.06 6.68
N SER A 157 11.50 7.22 6.23
CA SER A 157 12.03 8.52 5.76
C SER A 157 12.66 8.45 4.37
N SER A 158 12.63 7.28 3.74
CA SER A 158 13.29 7.03 2.47
C SER A 158 12.54 6.01 1.64
N GLY A 159 12.65 6.14 0.32
CA GLY A 159 12.19 5.15 -0.62
C GLY A 159 13.24 4.89 -1.68
N LEU A 160 13.09 3.76 -2.37
CA LEU A 160 13.96 3.33 -3.45
C LEU A 160 13.11 2.96 -4.66
N PHE A 161 13.55 3.39 -5.84
CA PHE A 161 13.07 2.84 -7.10
C PHE A 161 14.12 1.87 -7.64
N VAL A 162 13.70 0.65 -7.94
CA VAL A 162 14.53 -0.39 -8.55
C VAL A 162 14.06 -0.56 -9.99
N ASP A 163 14.98 -0.41 -10.93
CA ASP A 163 14.75 -0.50 -12.38
C ASP A 163 15.67 -1.52 -13.07
N ASP A 164 16.65 -2.11 -12.36
CA ASP A 164 17.42 -3.23 -12.89
C ASP A 164 16.53 -4.46 -13.06
N THR A 165 16.45 -4.97 -14.29
CA THR A 165 15.56 -6.09 -14.65
C THR A 165 15.78 -7.34 -13.79
N SER A 166 17.03 -7.64 -13.41
CA SER A 166 17.33 -8.83 -12.62
C SER A 166 16.84 -8.71 -11.18
N GLU A 167 16.97 -7.51 -10.60
CA GLU A 167 16.47 -7.18 -9.26
C GLU A 167 14.94 -7.08 -9.24
N VAL A 168 14.34 -6.41 -10.22
CA VAL A 168 12.87 -6.31 -10.37
C VAL A 168 12.22 -7.70 -10.43
N ASN A 169 12.84 -8.65 -11.15
CA ASN A 169 12.34 -10.03 -11.24
C ASN A 169 12.32 -10.76 -9.88
N VAL A 170 13.08 -10.33 -8.87
CA VAL A 170 12.99 -10.87 -7.51
C VAL A 170 11.62 -10.58 -6.91
N PHE A 171 11.10 -9.36 -7.12
CA PHE A 171 9.81 -8.91 -6.58
C PHE A 171 8.63 -9.60 -7.29
N PHE A 172 8.72 -9.80 -8.60
CA PHE A 172 7.69 -10.58 -9.32
C PHE A 172 7.63 -12.03 -8.84
N ARG A 173 8.77 -12.67 -8.57
CA ARG A 173 8.78 -14.01 -7.94
C ARG A 173 8.17 -13.99 -6.54
N ALA A 174 8.44 -12.95 -5.74
CA ALA A 174 7.85 -12.79 -4.42
C ALA A 174 6.31 -12.66 -4.49
N ILE A 175 5.81 -11.90 -5.47
CA ILE A 175 4.38 -11.78 -5.78
C ILE A 175 3.77 -13.15 -6.10
N ASP A 176 4.41 -13.94 -6.94
CA ASP A 176 3.89 -15.25 -7.33
C ASP A 176 3.83 -16.20 -6.13
N SER A 177 4.88 -16.23 -5.29
CA SER A 177 4.84 -16.98 -4.02
C SER A 177 3.76 -16.49 -3.06
N LEU A 178 3.47 -15.18 -3.02
CA LEU A 178 2.40 -14.63 -2.20
C LEU A 178 1.02 -15.07 -2.71
N ARG A 179 0.80 -15.10 -4.02
CA ARG A 179 -0.47 -15.55 -4.62
C ARG A 179 -0.78 -17.02 -4.29
N GLU A 180 0.23 -17.85 -4.14
CA GLU A 180 0.07 -19.27 -3.78
C GLU A 180 -0.46 -19.46 -2.34
N VAL A 181 -0.10 -18.56 -1.43
CA VAL A 181 -0.51 -18.65 -0.02
C VAL A 181 -1.68 -17.73 0.32
N ALA A 182 -1.96 -16.72 -0.52
CA ALA A 182 -3.09 -15.84 -0.38
C ALA A 182 -4.41 -16.55 -0.69
N MET A 183 -5.48 -16.07 -0.05
CA MET A 183 -6.84 -16.49 -0.37
C MET A 183 -7.22 -16.10 -1.81
N SER A 184 -8.23 -16.78 -2.35
CA SER A 184 -8.86 -16.34 -3.59
C SER A 184 -9.44 -14.92 -3.42
N PRO A 185 -9.61 -14.14 -4.50
CA PRO A 185 -10.22 -12.80 -4.36
C PRO A 185 -11.62 -12.87 -3.72
N GLN A 186 -12.41 -13.91 -4.03
CA GLN A 186 -13.75 -14.09 -3.47
C GLN A 186 -13.71 -14.43 -1.97
N ASP A 187 -12.80 -15.31 -1.55
CA ASP A 187 -12.58 -15.62 -0.14
C ASP A 187 -12.05 -14.42 0.63
N SER A 188 -11.16 -13.64 0.01
CA SER A 188 -10.62 -12.40 0.58
C SER A 188 -11.72 -11.40 0.88
N VAL A 189 -12.63 -11.16 -0.08
CA VAL A 189 -13.79 -10.26 0.12
C VAL A 189 -14.70 -10.76 1.24
N ARG A 190 -14.94 -12.07 1.35
CA ARG A 190 -15.71 -12.64 2.47
C ARG A 190 -15.03 -12.40 3.81
N LEU A 191 -13.72 -12.58 3.90
CA LEU A 191 -12.96 -12.33 5.11
C LEU A 191 -13.01 -10.85 5.51
N ILE A 192 -12.86 -9.93 4.54
CA ILE A 192 -12.96 -8.50 4.76
C ILE A 192 -14.35 -8.12 5.32
N ALA A 193 -15.41 -8.70 4.79
CA ALA A 193 -16.78 -8.48 5.30
C ALA A 193 -16.94 -8.97 6.74
N THR A 194 -16.33 -10.11 7.11
CA THR A 194 -16.32 -10.58 8.51
C THR A 194 -15.64 -9.57 9.43
N TYR A 195 -14.49 -9.01 9.03
CA TYR A 195 -13.81 -7.98 9.83
C TYR A 195 -14.62 -6.68 9.89
N GLN A 196 -15.31 -6.29 8.81
CA GLN A 196 -16.22 -5.16 8.84
C GLN A 196 -17.29 -5.31 9.93
N ASP A 197 -17.96 -6.45 10.00
CA ASP A 197 -19.02 -6.70 10.97
C ASP A 197 -18.48 -6.76 12.41
N GLN A 198 -17.30 -7.35 12.61
CA GLN A 198 -16.61 -7.34 13.90
C GLN A 198 -16.32 -5.90 14.37
N HIS A 199 -15.74 -5.06 13.50
CA HIS A 199 -15.44 -3.67 13.82
C HIS A 199 -16.70 -2.86 14.09
N ARG A 200 -17.80 -3.08 13.36
CA ARG A 200 -19.11 -2.46 13.66
C ARG A 200 -19.60 -2.81 15.05
N GLN A 201 -19.49 -4.08 15.44
CA GLN A 201 -19.93 -4.53 16.76
C GLN A 201 -19.08 -3.91 17.89
N THR A 202 -17.76 -3.82 17.69
CA THR A 202 -16.85 -3.16 18.63
C THR A 202 -17.18 -1.68 18.76
N ALA A 203 -17.40 -0.97 17.65
CA ALA A 203 -17.74 0.46 17.65
C ALA A 203 -19.04 0.79 18.39
N VAL A 204 -20.01 -0.14 18.42
CA VAL A 204 -21.25 0.02 19.21
C VAL A 204 -20.98 -0.16 20.70
N THR A 205 -20.03 -1.02 21.06
CA THR A 205 -19.71 -1.36 22.46
C THR A 205 -18.82 -0.30 23.13
N GLU A 206 -18.05 0.45 22.35
CA GLU A 206 -17.17 1.54 22.82
C GLU A 206 -17.87 2.90 22.99
N ARG A 207 -19.15 3.00 22.61
CA ARG A 207 -19.99 4.20 22.79
C ARG A 207 -20.76 4.17 24.11
#